data_AF-A0A1E7KVJ0-F1
#
_entry.id   AF-A0A1E7KVJ0-F1
#
_cell.length_a   1.000
_cell.length_b   1.000
_cell.length_c   1.000
_cell.angle_alpha   90.00
_cell.angle_beta   90.00
_cell.angle_gamma   90.00
#
_symmetry.space_group_name_H-M   'P 1'
#
loop_
_entity.id
_entity.type
_entity.pdbx_description
1 polymer ?
#
loop_
_entity_poly.entity_id
_entity_poly.type
_entity_poly.pdbx_seq_one_letter_code
_entity_poly.pdbx_strand_id
1 'polypeptide(L)'
;MPIRRLVLDVDKTVDEPGLVELARAIEAVRGVEAVNISVTEIDIETVGTDVTVEGQDIDVPGVIAAIEHTGAVMHSVDQVVAGAYLLEHSSRSR
;
A
#
# COMPACT_ATOMS: atom_id res chain seq x y z
N MET A 1 17.32 2.13 8.91
CA MET A 1 16.34 3.21 9.20
C MET A 1 14.98 2.59 8.93
N PRO A 2 14.12 2.42 9.95
CA PRO A 2 12.88 1.68 9.77
C PRO A 2 11.88 2.48 8.95
N ILE A 3 11.26 1.83 7.97
CA ILE A 3 10.07 2.33 7.29
C ILE A 3 8.86 2.06 8.20
N ARG A 4 8.03 3.08 8.37
CA ARG A 4 6.89 3.11 9.30
C ARG A 4 5.55 3.10 8.60
N ARG A 5 5.45 3.86 7.50
CA ARG A 5 4.23 3.95 6.67
C ARG A 5 4.61 4.07 5.21
N LEU A 6 3.83 3.39 4.37
CA LEU A 6 3.78 3.57 2.93
C LEU A 6 2.36 3.92 2.53
N VAL A 7 2.20 4.84 1.59
CA VAL A 7 0.96 5.02 0.83
C VAL A 7 1.32 4.72 -0.61
N LEU A 8 0.59 3.77 -1.21
CA LEU A 8 0.86 3.22 -2.52
C LEU A 8 -0.39 3.39 -3.37
N ASP A 9 -0.19 3.83 -4.60
CA ASP A 9 -1.20 3.76 -5.65
C ASP A 9 -1.09 2.39 -6.31
N VAL A 10 -2.16 1.61 -6.23
CA VAL A 10 -2.20 0.21 -6.69
C VAL A 10 -3.40 0.00 -7.60
N ASP A 11 -3.10 -0.44 -8.82
CA ASP A 11 -4.10 -0.86 -9.79
C ASP A 11 -4.36 -2.36 -9.70
N LYS A 12 -5.62 -2.75 -9.83
CA LYS A 12 -6.00 -4.14 -10.01
C LYS A 12 -7.02 -4.29 -11.14
N THR A 13 -7.22 -5.51 -11.62
CA THR A 13 -8.36 -5.77 -12.52
C THR A 13 -9.68 -5.72 -11.75
N VAL A 14 -10.79 -5.49 -12.45
CA VAL A 14 -12.13 -5.49 -11.83
C VAL A 14 -12.50 -6.82 -11.18
N ASP A 15 -12.02 -7.94 -11.73
CA ASP A 15 -12.39 -9.29 -11.31
C ASP A 15 -11.55 -9.79 -10.14
N GLU A 16 -10.21 -9.83 -10.30
CA GLU A 16 -9.27 -10.35 -9.31
C GLU A 16 -7.97 -9.51 -9.29
N PRO A 17 -7.28 -9.39 -8.15
CA PRO A 17 -7.62 -9.96 -6.83
C PRO A 17 -8.74 -9.19 -6.11
N GLY A 18 -9.41 -9.85 -5.18
CA GLY A 18 -10.29 -9.17 -4.22
C GLY A 18 -9.53 -8.29 -3.23
N LEU A 19 -10.13 -7.19 -2.74
CA LEU A 19 -9.48 -6.28 -1.78
C LEU A 19 -9.04 -6.98 -0.48
N VAL A 20 -9.81 -7.96 -0.01
CA VAL A 20 -9.49 -8.73 1.20
C VAL A 20 -8.30 -9.65 0.98
N GLU A 21 -8.15 -10.22 -0.22
CA GLU A 21 -7.00 -11.03 -0.58
C GLU A 21 -5.74 -10.17 -0.66
N LEU A 22 -5.82 -9.03 -1.34
CA LEU A 22 -4.74 -8.05 -1.41
C LEU A 22 -4.30 -7.60 -0.01
N ALA A 23 -5.25 -7.26 0.88
CA ALA A 23 -4.95 -6.86 2.25
C ALA A 23 -4.25 -7.96 3.04
N ARG A 24 -4.68 -9.23 2.90
CA ARG A 24 -4.05 -10.38 3.56
C ARG A 24 -2.66 -10.68 3.04
N ALA A 25 -2.44 -10.55 1.73
CA ALA A 25 -1.13 -10.75 1.13
C ALA A 25 -0.11 -9.73 1.66
N ILE A 26 -0.53 -8.46 1.77
CA ILE A 26 0.32 -7.39 2.30
C ILE A 26 0.56 -7.55 3.81
N GLU A 27 -0.47 -7.88 4.59
CA GLU A 27 -0.36 -8.03 6.05
C GLU A 27 0.60 -9.15 6.46
N ALA A 28 0.72 -10.21 5.64
CA ALA A 28 1.65 -11.31 5.88
C ALA A 28 3.14 -10.93 5.72
N VAL A 29 3.45 -9.73 5.22
CA VAL A 29 4.82 -9.28 5.01
C VAL A 29 5.48 -8.86 6.32
N ARG A 30 6.76 -9.18 6.48
CA ARG A 30 7.55 -8.83 7.67
C ARG A 30 7.49 -7.32 7.95
N GLY A 31 7.14 -6.99 9.19
CA GLY A 31 7.13 -5.61 9.68
C GLY A 31 5.85 -4.84 9.36
N VAL A 32 4.88 -5.44 8.68
CA VAL A 32 3.53 -4.89 8.54
C VAL A 32 2.71 -5.21 9.79
N GLU A 33 2.03 -4.20 10.33
CA GLU A 33 1.13 -4.31 11.48
C GLU A 33 -0.33 -4.00 11.10
N ALA A 34 -0.53 -3.16 10.08
CA ALA A 34 -1.86 -2.81 9.60
C ALA A 34 -1.84 -2.45 8.11
N VAL A 35 -2.97 -2.73 7.44
CA VAL A 35 -3.21 -2.38 6.04
C VAL A 35 -4.59 -1.75 5.92
N ASN A 36 -4.68 -0.64 5.19
CA ASN A 36 -5.93 -0.04 4.73
C ASN A 36 -5.91 -0.02 3.20
N ILE A 37 -7.03 -0.41 2.58
CA ILE A 37 -7.21 -0.33 1.14
C ILE A 37 -8.51 0.39 0.87
N SER A 38 -8.45 1.48 0.10
CA SER A 38 -9.60 2.25 -0.32
C SER A 38 -9.66 2.31 -1.84
N VAL A 39 -10.84 2.09 -2.42
CA VAL A 39 -11.03 2.25 -3.87
C VAL A 39 -11.08 3.74 -4.18
N THR A 40 -10.24 4.19 -5.10
CA THR A 40 -10.19 5.57 -5.57
C THR A 40 -11.04 5.76 -6.81
N GLU A 41 -10.92 4.84 -7.76
CA GLU A 41 -11.68 4.85 -9.01
C GLU A 41 -11.98 3.45 -9.55
N ILE A 42 -13.02 3.35 -10.40
CA ILE A 42 -13.43 2.12 -11.07
C ILE A 42 -13.65 2.46 -12.55
N ASP A 43 -12.91 1.79 -13.42
CA ASP A 43 -13.04 1.85 -14.87
C ASP A 43 -13.63 0.54 -15.42
N ILE A 44 -13.64 0.40 -16.76
CA ILE A 44 -14.23 -0.76 -17.44
C ILE A 44 -13.50 -2.06 -17.07
N GLU A 45 -12.16 -2.03 -16.98
CA GLU A 45 -11.34 -3.23 -16.74
C GLU A 45 -10.43 -3.10 -15.51
N THR A 46 -10.29 -1.89 -14.95
CA THR A 46 -9.35 -1.57 -13.87
C THR A 46 -10.05 -0.95 -12.66
N VAL A 47 -9.45 -1.14 -11.49
CA VAL A 47 -9.83 -0.50 -10.23
C VAL A 47 -8.58 0.09 -9.61
N GLY A 48 -8.55 1.41 -9.48
CA GLY A 48 -7.52 2.12 -8.75
C GLY A 48 -7.76 2.05 -7.25
N THR A 49 -6.69 1.88 -6.47
CA THR A 49 -6.77 1.79 -5.01
C THR A 49 -5.65 2.55 -4.32
N ASP A 50 -6.01 3.23 -3.23
CA ASP A 50 -5.07 3.78 -2.25
C ASP A 50 -4.79 2.72 -1.19
N VAL A 51 -3.57 2.22 -1.15
CA VAL A 51 -3.10 1.22 -0.18
C VAL A 51 -2.19 1.88 0.83
N THR A 52 -2.64 1.96 2.09
CA THR A 52 -1.81 2.43 3.21
C THR A 52 -1.34 1.24 4.04
N VAL A 53 -0.02 1.14 4.24
CA VAL A 53 0.63 0.11 5.05
C VAL A 53 1.32 0.76 6.22
N GLU A 54 1.08 0.29 7.44
CA GLU A 54 1.77 0.74 8.65
C GLU A 54 2.43 -0.43 9.38
N GLY A 55 3.54 -0.14 10.05
CA GLY A 55 4.19 -1.09 10.94
C GLY A 55 5.61 -0.70 11.37
N GLN A 56 6.41 -1.70 11.70
CA GLN A 56 7.75 -1.57 12.27
C GLN A 56 8.78 -2.18 11.33
N ASP A 57 9.62 -1.34 10.72
CA ASP A 57 10.68 -1.81 9.81
C ASP A 57 10.12 -2.63 8.63
N ILE A 58 9.11 -2.06 7.97
CA ILE A 58 8.40 -2.68 6.84
C ILE A 58 9.38 -3.13 5.76
N ASP A 59 9.29 -4.39 5.37
CA ASP A 59 9.99 -4.94 4.23
C ASP A 59 9.37 -4.48 2.91
N VAL A 60 9.79 -3.30 2.42
CA VAL A 60 9.21 -2.66 1.23
C VAL A 60 9.29 -3.56 -0.02
N PRO A 61 10.42 -4.19 -0.37
CA PRO A 61 10.45 -5.16 -1.46
C PRO A 61 9.46 -6.32 -1.29
N GLY A 62 9.28 -6.79 -0.05
CA GLY A 62 8.30 -7.82 0.28
C GLY A 62 6.85 -7.37 0.05
N VAL A 63 6.52 -6.12 0.40
CA VAL A 63 5.18 -5.54 0.15
C VAL A 63 4.91 -5.44 -1.35
N ILE A 64 5.86 -4.92 -2.12
CA ILE A 64 5.74 -4.79 -3.58
C ILE A 64 5.53 -6.17 -4.21
N ALA A 65 6.38 -7.14 -3.83
CA ALA A 65 6.24 -8.49 -4.32
C ALA A 65 4.87 -9.08 -3.93
N ALA A 66 4.41 -8.92 -2.68
CA ALA A 66 3.12 -9.44 -2.25
C ALA A 66 1.95 -8.87 -3.09
N ILE A 67 1.99 -7.58 -3.42
CA ILE A 67 1.01 -6.94 -4.31
C ILE A 67 1.07 -7.59 -5.71
N GLU A 68 2.25 -7.66 -6.31
CA GLU A 68 2.44 -8.21 -7.66
C GLU A 68 2.03 -9.70 -7.75
N HIS A 69 2.24 -10.48 -6.70
CA HIS A 69 1.86 -11.90 -6.66
C HIS A 69 0.34 -12.12 -6.66
N THR A 70 -0.44 -11.13 -6.26
CA THR A 70 -1.92 -11.20 -6.34
C THR A 70 -2.45 -10.84 -7.73
N GLY A 71 -1.60 -10.35 -8.64
CA GLY A 71 -1.99 -9.86 -9.96
C GLY A 71 -2.34 -8.36 -9.99
N ALA A 72 -2.24 -7.67 -8.86
CA ALA A 72 -2.29 -6.21 -8.80
C ALA A 72 -0.92 -5.60 -9.18
N VAL A 73 -0.90 -4.32 -9.53
CA VAL A 73 0.29 -3.58 -9.97
C VAL A 73 0.45 -2.35 -9.10
N MET A 74 1.61 -2.19 -8.46
CA MET A 74 1.96 -0.94 -7.78
C MET A 74 2.36 0.11 -8.83
N HIS A 75 1.55 1.15 -8.97
CA HIS A 75 1.75 2.23 -9.94
C HIS A 75 2.74 3.28 -9.41
N SER A 76 2.53 3.78 -8.19
CA SER A 76 3.43 4.73 -7.53
C SER A 76 3.51 4.57 -6.02
N VAL A 77 4.57 5.14 -5.44
CA VAL A 77 4.73 5.33 -4.00
C VAL A 77 4.43 6.79 -3.69
N ASP A 78 3.26 7.05 -3.14
CA ASP A 78 2.75 8.41 -2.95
C ASP A 78 3.25 9.05 -1.67
N GLN A 79 3.48 8.22 -0.64
CA GLN A 79 4.03 8.68 0.63
C GLN A 79 4.94 7.63 1.27
N VAL A 80 6.03 8.09 1.87
CA VAL A 80 6.90 7.29 2.73
C VAL A 80 7.10 8.02 4.05
N VAL A 81 6.92 7.31 5.15
CA VAL A 81 7.28 7.79 6.50
C VAL A 81 8.32 6.84 7.08
N ALA A 82 9.45 7.39 7.50
CA ALA A 82 10.58 6.64 8.04
C ALA A 82 11.15 7.31 9.29
N GLY A 83 11.72 6.51 10.19
CA GLY A 83 12.39 7.01 11.39
C GLY A 83 11.81 6.47 12.70
N ALA A 84 11.99 7.20 13.80
CA ALA A 84 11.63 6.72 15.14
C ALA A 84 10.12 6.81 15.44
N TYR A 85 9.37 7.64 14.72
CA TYR A 85 7.95 7.88 14.93
C TYR A 85 7.26 8.20 13.59
N LEU A 86 5.93 8.19 13.56
CA LEU A 86 5.14 8.61 12.41
C LEU A 86 5.16 10.14 12.32
N LEU A 87 5.86 10.67 11.31
CA LEU A 87 5.86 12.09 11.01
C LEU A 87 4.74 12.38 10.00
N GLU A 88 3.71 13.09 10.45
CA GLU A 88 2.61 13.53 9.58
C GLU A 88 3.07 14.61 8.60
N HIS A 89 2.58 14.52 7.36
CA HIS A 89 2.86 15.52 6.34
C HIS A 89 2.10 16.81 6.66
N SER A 90 2.81 17.86 7.05
CA SER A 90 2.24 19.21 7.11
C SER A 90 2.29 19.85 5.73
N SER A 91 1.15 20.01 5.06
CA SER A 91 1.10 20.78 3.82
C SER A 91 1.44 22.24 4.14
N ARG A 92 2.38 22.84 3.38
CA ARG A 92 2.60 24.28 3.45
C ARG A 92 1.38 24.95 2.83
N SER A 93 0.55 25.64 3.62
CA SER A 93 -0.44 26.55 3.08
C SER A 93 0.30 27.60 2.24
N ARG A 94 0.00 27.66 0.94
CA ARG A 94 0.44 28.77 0.09
C ARG A 94 -0.32 30.04 0.46
#